data_AF-A0A5P8K5W9-F1
#
_entry.id   AF-A0A5P8K5W9-F1
#
_cell.length_a   1.000
_cell.length_b   1.000
_cell.length_c   1.000
_cell.angle_alpha   90.00
_cell.angle_beta   90.00
_cell.angle_gamma   90.00
#
_symmetry.space_group_name_H-M   'P 1'
#
loop_
_entity.id
_entity.type
_entity.pdbx_description
1 polymer ?
#
loop_
_entity_poly.entity_id
_entity_poly.type
_entity_poly.pdbx_seq_one_letter_code
_entity_poly.pdbx_strand_id
1 'polypeptide(L)' 'MAVEHARAAGAETMILLCRPVLVPLYTQLGWSRLSVPVTVQQPDGARSSPLTTMIYDLAGLPHPNISADLRACPSDAR' A
#
# COMPACT_ATOMS: atom_id res chain seq x y z
N MET A 1 -7.86 10.39 12.87
CA MET A 1 -7.51 9.03 12.37
C MET A 1 -6.30 9.08 11.45
N ALA A 2 -5.70 7.95 11.09
CA ALA A 2 -4.49 7.91 10.25
C ALA A 2 -4.64 8.65 8.91
N VAL A 3 -5.84 8.59 8.30
CA VAL A 3 -6.19 9.30 7.07
C VAL A 3 -6.18 10.83 7.25
N GLU A 4 -6.79 11.34 8.32
CA GLU A 4 -6.81 12.77 8.62
C GLU A 4 -5.42 13.28 8.99
N HIS A 5 -4.63 12.47 9.70
CA HIS A 5 -3.25 12.82 10.04
C HIS A 5 -2.37 12.90 8.78
N ALA A 6 -2.47 11.94 7.86
CA ALA A 6 -1.76 11.96 6.59
C ALA A 6 -2.15 13.18 5.74
N ARG A 7 -3.45 13.55 5.71
CA ARG A 7 -3.92 14.79 5.07
C ARG A 7 -3.30 16.03 5.70
N ALA A 8 -3.30 16.11 7.03
CA ALA A 8 -2.71 17.24 7.75
C ALA A 8 -1.19 17.35 7.53
N ALA A 9 -0.52 16.22 7.27
CA ALA A 9 0.90 16.16 6.91
C ALA A 9 1.19 16.48 5.44
N GLY A 10 0.16 16.78 4.63
CA GLY A 10 0.31 17.12 3.20
C GLY A 10 0.50 15.91 2.29
N ALA A 11 0.20 14.70 2.75
CA ALA A 11 0.24 13.52 1.89
C ALA A 11 -0.92 13.54 0.87
N GLU A 12 -0.59 13.30 -0.39
CA GLU A 12 -1.57 13.24 -1.49
C GLU A 12 -2.20 11.84 -1.64
N THR A 13 -1.50 10.82 -1.13
CA THR A 13 -1.89 9.42 -1.30
C THR A 13 -1.48 8.60 -0.08
N MET A 14 -2.33 7.66 0.32
CA MET A 14 -1.96 6.61 1.27
C MET A 14 -1.95 5.25 0.61
N ILE A 15 -0.98 4.43 1.00
CA ILE A 15 -0.85 3.03 0.57
C ILE A 15 -1.03 2.13 1.79
N LEU A 16 -1.83 1.09 1.64
CA LEU A 16 -2.07 0.05 2.64
C LEU A 16 -1.80 -1.32 2.04
N LEU A 17 -1.08 -2.15 2.77
CA LEU A 17 -0.92 -3.57 2.45
C LEU A 17 -1.80 -4.37 3.38
N CYS A 18 -2.76 -5.10 2.82
CA CYS A 18 -3.71 -5.89 3.61
C CYS A 18 -3.82 -7.32 3.08
N ARG A 19 -4.32 -8.24 3.92
CA ARG A 19 -4.66 -9.58 3.45
C ARG A 19 -5.86 -9.52 2.51
N PRO A 20 -5.95 -10.39 1.49
CA PRO A 20 -7.05 -10.37 0.50
C PRO A 20 -8.45 -10.41 1.13
N VAL A 21 -8.60 -11.10 2.26
CA VAL A 21 -9.86 -11.21 3.03
C VAL A 21 -10.36 -9.86 3.56
N LEU A 22 -9.48 -8.87 3.74
CA LEU A 22 -9.82 -7.55 4.26
C LEU A 22 -10.13 -6.54 3.14
N VAL A 23 -9.91 -6.91 1.87
CA VAL A 23 -10.18 -6.02 0.73
C VAL A 23 -11.61 -5.48 0.73
N PRO A 24 -12.68 -6.30 0.91
CA PRO A 24 -14.05 -5.79 0.88
C PRO A 24 -14.31 -4.73 1.96
N LEU A 25 -13.74 -4.92 3.16
CA LEU A 25 -13.85 -3.97 4.26
C LEU A 25 -13.21 -2.62 3.89
N TYR A 26 -11.98 -2.65 3.39
CA TYR A 26 -11.28 -1.41 3.02
C TYR A 26 -11.92 -0.73 1.80
N THR A 27 -12.49 -1.50 0.87
CA THR A 27 -13.27 -0.94 -0.24
C THR A 27 -14.50 -0.16 0.25
N GLN A 28 -15.23 -0.67 1.26
CA GLN A 28 -16.34 0.07 1.86
C GLN A 28 -15.89 1.36 2.57
N LEU A 29 -14.65 1.38 3.06
CA LEU A 29 -14.04 2.57 3.67
C LEU A 29 -13.47 3.56 2.63
N GLY A 30 -13.68 3.34 1.34
CA GLY A 30 -13.25 4.24 0.26
C GLY A 30 -11.86 3.94 -0.31
N TRP A 31 -11.22 2.83 0.08
CA TRP A 31 -9.94 2.41 -0.50
C TRP A 31 -10.14 1.69 -1.83
N SER A 32 -9.27 1.95 -2.78
CA SER A 32 -9.26 1.25 -4.07
C SER A 32 -8.19 0.17 -4.08
N ARG A 33 -8.52 -1.00 -4.64
CA ARG A 33 -7.53 -2.06 -4.83
C ARG A 33 -6.64 -1.73 -6.02
N LEU A 34 -5.33 -1.82 -5.82
CA LEU A 34 -4.36 -1.76 -6.90
C LEU A 34 -4.17 -3.17 -7.47
N SER A 35 -4.30 -3.31 -8.79
CA SER A 35 -4.28 -4.63 -9.46
C SER A 35 -2.88 -5.18 -9.72
N VAL A 36 -1.85 -4.50 -9.21
CA VAL A 36 -0.46 -4.93 -9.31
C VAL A 36 -0.12 -5.90 -8.17
N PRO A 37 0.60 -7.00 -8.45
CA PRO A 37 1.08 -7.89 -7.41
C PRO A 37 2.12 -7.18 -6.53
N VAL A 38 2.09 -7.44 -5.23
CA VAL A 38 3.09 -6.91 -4.31
C VAL A 38 4.34 -7.78 -4.41
N THR A 39 5.47 -7.16 -4.73
CA THR A 39 6.79 -7.78 -4.62
C THR A 39 7.55 -7.19 -3.45
N VAL A 40 8.16 -8.06 -2.66
CA VAL A 40 9.04 -7.66 -1.56
C VAL A 40 10.47 -8.00 -1.99
N GLN A 41 11.33 -6.98 -2.01
CA GLN A 41 12.75 -7.20 -2.22
C GLN A 41 13.35 -7.83 -0.95
N GLN A 42 13.83 -9.07 -1.08
CA GLN A 42 14.60 -9.75 -0.05
C GLN A 42 16.09 -9.82 -0.46
N PRO A 43 17.02 -10.00 0.49
CA PRO A 43 18.45 -10.10 0.19
C PRO A 43 18.80 -11.21 -0.82
N ASP A 44 18.00 -12.27 -0.87
CA ASP A 44 18.14 -13.42 -1.75
C ASP A 44 17.31 -13.32 -3.04
N GLY A 45 16.57 -12.22 -3.22
CA GLY A 45 15.79 -11.94 -4.44
C GLY A 45 14.40 -11.38 -4.17
N ALA A 46 13.75 -10.88 -5.22
CA ALA A 46 12.37 -10.42 -5.15
C ALA A 46 11.41 -11.60 -4.96
N ARG A 47 10.51 -11.50 -3.97
CA ARG A 47 9.46 -12.52 -3.74
C ARG A 47 8.08 -11.90 -3.84
N SER A 48 7.14 -12.65 -4.43
CA SER A 48 5.73 -12.26 -4.43
C SER A 48 5.15 -12.36 -3.03
N SER A 49 4.47 -11.31 -2.59
CA SER A 49 3.80 -11.24 -1.31
C SER A 49 2.32 -11.62 -1.45
N PRO A 50 1.76 -12.38 -0.48
CA PRO A 50 0.34 -12.71 -0.47
C PRO A 50 -0.56 -11.52 -0.09
N LEU A 51 0.01 -10.33 0.10
CA LEU A 51 -0.71 -9.11 0.44
C LEU A 51 -1.26 -8.42 -0.81
N THR A 52 -2.36 -7.69 -0.60
CA THR A 52 -2.98 -6.82 -1.59
C THR A 52 -2.68 -5.37 -1.27
N THR A 53 -2.27 -4.62 -2.28
CA THR A 53 -2.12 -3.16 -2.18
C THR A 53 -3.48 -2.49 -2.33
N MET A 54 -3.79 -1.64 -1.36
CA MET A 54 -4.93 -0.73 -1.38
C MET A 54 -4.37 0.71 -1.40
N ILE A 55 -5.01 1.59 -2.14
CA ILE A 55 -4.68 3.00 -2.25
C ILE A 55 -5.87 3.83 -1.78
N TYR A 56 -5.58 4.93 -1.07
CA TYR A 56 -6.57 5.93 -0.71
C TYR A 56 -6.07 7.28 -1.20
N ASP A 57 -6.83 7.87 -2.11
CA ASP A 57 -6.53 9.19 -2.62
C ASP A 57 -6.97 10.26 -1.60
N LEU A 58 -6.02 11.06 -1.13
CA LEU A 58 -6.30 12.11 -0.16
C LEU A 58 -6.62 13.44 -0.83
N ALA A 59 -6.20 13.62 -2.09
CA ALA A 59 -6.39 14.82 -2.90
C ALA A 59 -7.68 14.80 -3.75
N GLY A 60 -8.38 13.66 -3.82
CA GLY A 60 -9.52 13.44 -4.71
C GLY A 60 -9.14 13.21 -6.18
N LEU A 61 -7.88 12.85 -6.45
CA LEU A 61 -7.37 12.60 -7.80
C LEU A 61 -7.71 11.17 -8.26
N PRO A 62 -7.83 10.94 -9.59
CA PRO A 62 -8.01 9.61 -10.13
C PRO A 62 -6.75 8.75 -9.88
N HIS A 63 -6.96 7.53 -9.37
CA HIS A 63 -5.88 6.63 -8.96
C HIS A 63 -4.90 6.33 -10.10
N PRO A 64 -3.60 6.61 -9.92
CA PRO A 64 -2.59 6.22 -10.90
C PRO A 64 -2.39 4.70 -10.86
N ASN A 65 -2.32 4.08 -12.04
CA ASN A 65 -2.08 2.65 -12.20
C ASN A 65 -0.57 2.36 -12.07
N ILE A 66 -0.03 2.55 -10.86
CA ILE A 66 1.42 2.47 -10.58
C ILE A 66 1.78 1.22 -9.76
N SER A 67 2.88 0.57 -10.12
CA SER A 67 3.45 -0.52 -9.33
C SER A 67 4.16 0.03 -8.09
N ALA A 68 3.93 -0.57 -6.91
CA ALA A 68 4.63 -0.23 -5.68
C ALA A 68 5.76 -1.24 -5.42
N ASP A 69 7.01 -0.83 -5.56
CA ASP A 69 8.17 -1.61 -5.12
C ASP A 69 8.42 -1.31 -3.64
N LEU A 70 8.21 -2.31 -2.78
CA LEU A 70 8.47 -2.19 -1.35
C LEU A 70 9.85 -2.76 -1.05
N ARG A 71 10.77 -1.87 -0.65
CA ARG A 71 12.02 -2.28 -0.02
C ARG A 71 11.79 -2.56 1.45
N ALA A 72 12.11 -3.77 1.89
CA ALA A 72 12.26 -4.05 3.30
C ALA A 72 13.41 -3.20 3.88
N CYS A 73 13.22 -2.69 5.11
CA CYS A 73 14.32 -2.08 5.85
C CYS A 73 15.36 -3.19 6.12
N PRO A 74 16.66 -2.99 5.85
CA PRO A 74 17.66 -3.99 6.19
C PRO A 74 17.59 -4.24 7.69
N SER A 75 17.25 -5.46 8.08
CA SER A 75 17.41 -5.92 9.45
C SER A 75 18.91 -5.95 9.73
N ASP A 76 19.40 -4.92 10.42
CA ASP A 76 20.76 -4.88 10.97
C ASP A 76 20.92 -6.10 11.87
N ALA A 77 21.73 -7.05 11.40
CA ALA A 77 22.19 -8.15 12.22
C ALA A 77 23.38 -7.63 13.05
N ARG A 78 23.10 -7.02 14.21
CA ARG A 78 24.09 -6.97 15.29
C ARG A 78 23.51 -6.84 16.69
#